data_AF-A0A9P4GUZ1-F1
#
_entry.id   AF-A0A9P4GUZ1-F1
#
_cell.length_a   1.000
_cell.length_b   1.000
_cell.length_c   1.000
_cell.angle_alpha   90.00
_cell.angle_beta   90.00
_cell.angle_gamma   90.00
#
_symmetry.space_group_name_H-M   'P 1'
#
loop_
_entity.id
_entity.type
_entity.pdbx_description
1 polymer ?
#
loop_
_entity_poly.entity_id
_entity_poly.type
_entity_poly.pdbx_seq_one_letter_code
_entity_poly.pdbx_strand_id
1 'polypeptide(L)'
;MESTTQSPITVIVNSIKGQDIAFPAAKDAPLASLYDTLYDRAPWIQNSSYILTTNSRRAVSHGPAPISSLLSSPADTFLSLRLTVPLCGGKGGFGSILRAQGGRMSSRKKKQGDVNGSSRNLDGRRLRTVAEAKALAEYLAIKPEMEQREKEERRKKWEDIVASTERKQDELQNSRGTARLDGKWVEDKEEAENKTREAIEKMLMAQRESSEEDDEEEAKPAASASNPTQQRAMFGWDDEDDEFMSDSDDEEDVSEEDAQPPNFEGKGKAKAT
;
A
#
# COMPACT_ATOMS: atom_id res chain seq x y z
N MET A 1 -27.94 -63.78 35.50
CA MET A 1 -26.76 -63.02 35.02
C MET A 1 -27.08 -62.57 33.61
N GLU A 2 -27.75 -61.42 33.49
CA GLU A 2 -28.14 -60.87 32.19
C GLU A 2 -26.91 -60.35 31.47
N SER A 3 -26.51 -61.07 30.42
CA SER A 3 -25.60 -60.57 29.39
C SER A 3 -26.32 -59.40 28.72
N THR A 4 -26.06 -58.17 29.18
CA THR A 4 -26.54 -56.96 28.54
C THR A 4 -25.95 -56.97 27.13
N THR A 5 -26.77 -57.27 26.13
CA THR A 5 -26.38 -57.22 24.71
C THR A 5 -26.20 -55.75 24.35
N GLN A 6 -25.01 -55.21 24.65
CA GLN A 6 -24.68 -53.84 24.31
C GLN A 6 -24.63 -53.73 22.79
N SER A 7 -25.35 -52.77 22.24
CA SER A 7 -25.34 -52.50 20.80
C SER A 7 -23.92 -52.20 20.32
N PRO A 8 -23.52 -52.71 19.15
CA PRO A 8 -22.21 -52.39 18.58
C PRO A 8 -22.12 -50.89 18.32
N ILE A 9 -20.93 -50.34 18.58
CA ILE A 9 -20.61 -48.95 18.32
C ILE A 9 -19.86 -48.85 16.98
N THR A 10 -20.23 -47.87 16.17
CA THR A 10 -19.50 -47.59 14.92
C THR A 10 -18.30 -46.70 15.22
N VAL A 11 -17.09 -47.23 15.11
CA VAL A 11 -15.88 -46.43 15.22
C VAL A 11 -15.53 -45.86 13.85
N ILE A 12 -15.29 -44.56 13.80
CA ILE A 12 -14.92 -43.82 12.60
C ILE A 12 -13.55 -43.19 12.86
N VAL A 13 -12.54 -43.63 12.12
CA VAL A 13 -11.18 -43.09 12.21
C VAL A 13 -10.94 -42.18 11.00
N ASN A 14 -10.82 -40.88 11.26
CA ASN A 14 -10.45 -39.90 10.27
C ASN A 14 -8.95 -40.02 9.96
N SER A 15 -8.64 -40.40 8.73
CA SER A 15 -7.27 -40.63 8.26
C SER A 15 -6.71 -39.40 7.55
N ILE A 16 -5.39 -39.26 7.64
CA ILE A 16 -4.62 -38.17 6.98
C ILE A 16 -4.71 -38.26 5.45
N LYS A 17 -4.95 -39.45 4.90
CA LYS A 17 -5.06 -39.68 3.45
C LYS A 17 -6.44 -39.35 2.87
N GLY A 18 -7.34 -38.74 3.65
CA GLY A 18 -8.69 -38.39 3.20
C GLY A 18 -9.63 -39.59 3.00
N GLN A 19 -9.24 -40.78 3.48
CA GLN A 19 -10.07 -41.99 3.48
C GLN A 19 -10.42 -42.36 4.92
N ASP A 20 -11.66 -42.14 5.31
CA ASP A 20 -12.13 -42.51 6.65
C ASP A 20 -12.29 -44.02 6.77
N ILE A 21 -11.81 -44.58 7.88
CA ILE A 21 -11.89 -46.02 8.17
C ILE A 21 -13.00 -46.21 9.19
N ALA A 22 -14.09 -46.87 8.79
CA ALA A 22 -15.24 -47.13 9.66
C ALA A 22 -15.42 -48.62 9.95
N PHE A 23 -15.58 -49.01 11.21
CA PHE A 23 -15.83 -50.40 11.59
C PHE A 23 -16.68 -50.52 12.86
N PRO A 24 -17.49 -51.58 12.98
CA PRO A 24 -18.21 -51.87 14.21
C PRO A 24 -17.27 -52.44 15.27
N ALA A 25 -17.41 -52.00 16.51
CA ALA A 25 -16.74 -52.54 17.68
C ALA A 25 -17.74 -52.75 18.82
N ALA A 26 -17.44 -53.65 19.77
CA ALA A 26 -18.24 -53.79 20.98
C ALA A 26 -17.83 -52.72 22.00
N LYS A 27 -18.77 -52.16 22.76
CA LYS A 27 -18.51 -51.15 23.78
C LYS A 27 -17.58 -51.64 24.91
N ASP A 28 -17.66 -52.93 25.23
CA ASP A 28 -16.81 -53.60 26.23
C ASP A 28 -15.48 -54.11 25.67
N ALA A 29 -15.25 -54.01 24.34
CA ALA A 29 -14.00 -54.46 23.75
C ALA A 29 -12.83 -53.61 24.25
N PRO A 30 -11.63 -54.20 24.42
CA PRO A 30 -10.46 -53.46 24.84
C PRO A 30 -9.99 -52.50 23.75
N LEU A 31 -9.42 -51.37 24.14
CA LEU A 31 -8.82 -50.41 23.20
C LEU A 31 -7.75 -51.04 22.30
N ALA A 32 -7.07 -52.10 22.75
CA ALA A 32 -6.14 -52.86 21.89
C ALA A 32 -6.80 -53.38 20.59
N SER A 33 -8.05 -53.85 20.65
CA SER A 33 -8.77 -54.37 19.46
C SER A 33 -8.98 -53.32 18.37
N LEU A 34 -9.03 -52.04 18.76
CA LEU A 34 -9.11 -50.91 17.85
C LEU A 34 -7.81 -50.73 17.05
N TYR A 35 -6.67 -50.97 17.70
CA TYR A 35 -5.36 -50.90 17.07
C TYR A 35 -5.14 -52.08 16.11
N ASP A 36 -5.54 -53.29 16.50
CA ASP A 36 -5.46 -54.48 15.65
C ASP A 36 -6.25 -54.27 14.35
N THR A 37 -7.52 -53.86 14.48
CA THR A 37 -8.39 -53.56 13.32
C THR A 37 -7.87 -52.39 12.48
N LEU A 38 -7.24 -51.39 13.10
CA LEU A 38 -6.61 -50.29 12.39
C LEU A 38 -5.37 -50.75 11.62
N TYR A 39 -4.57 -51.66 12.18
CA TYR A 39 -3.38 -52.21 11.53
C TYR A 39 -3.72 -53.14 10.35
N ASP A 40 -4.82 -53.88 10.45
CA ASP A 40 -5.33 -54.70 9.35
C ASP A 40 -5.84 -53.83 8.18
N ARG A 41 -6.58 -52.77 8.50
CA ARG A 41 -7.19 -51.88 7.49
C ARG A 41 -6.25 -50.81 6.95
N ALA A 42 -5.24 -50.44 7.72
CA ALA A 42 -4.25 -49.44 7.35
C ALA A 42 -2.83 -49.89 7.75
N PRO A 43 -2.23 -50.84 7.00
CA PRO A 43 -0.89 -51.36 7.29
C PRO A 43 0.21 -50.27 7.26
N TRP A 44 -0.01 -49.19 6.50
CA TRP A 44 0.93 -48.07 6.39
C TRP A 44 1.16 -47.33 7.72
N ILE A 45 0.26 -47.48 8.69
CA ILE A 45 0.37 -46.85 10.01
C ILE A 45 1.43 -47.55 10.87
N GLN A 46 1.65 -48.87 10.69
CA GLN A 46 2.52 -49.70 11.53
C GLN A 46 3.97 -49.18 11.59
N ASN A 47 4.47 -48.64 10.48
CA ASN A 47 5.84 -48.15 10.35
C ASN A 47 5.98 -46.64 10.60
N SER A 48 4.88 -45.96 10.95
CA SER A 48 4.85 -44.51 11.13
C SER A 48 4.57 -44.15 12.58
N SER A 49 5.14 -43.05 13.07
CA SER A 49 4.68 -42.46 14.32
C SER A 49 3.31 -41.85 14.10
N TYR A 50 2.35 -42.13 14.97
CA TYR A 50 1.02 -41.55 14.92
C TYR A 50 0.46 -41.35 16.32
N ILE A 51 -0.55 -40.49 16.42
CA ILE A 51 -1.30 -40.20 17.62
C ILE A 51 -2.77 -40.35 17.27
N LEU A 52 -3.45 -41.23 18.00
CA LEU A 52 -4.88 -41.46 17.89
C LEU A 52 -5.59 -40.68 19.00
N THR A 53 -6.50 -39.79 18.62
CA THR A 53 -7.23 -38.94 19.57
C THR A 53 -8.73 -38.96 19.30
N THR A 54 -9.55 -38.78 20.33
CA THR A 54 -10.99 -38.48 20.15
C THR A 54 -11.20 -37.05 19.65
N ASN A 55 -12.44 -36.69 19.29
CA ASN A 55 -12.81 -35.29 19.00
C ASN A 55 -12.54 -34.33 20.18
N SER A 56 -12.61 -34.81 21.42
CA SER A 56 -12.26 -34.04 22.62
C SER A 56 -10.75 -33.94 22.88
N ARG A 57 -9.91 -34.35 21.92
CA ARG A 57 -8.44 -34.41 22.01
C ARG A 57 -7.93 -35.30 23.15
N ARG A 58 -8.72 -36.27 23.60
CA ARG A 58 -8.26 -37.29 24.54
C ARG A 58 -7.42 -38.30 23.77
N ALA A 59 -6.20 -38.54 24.21
CA ALA A 59 -5.34 -39.57 23.64
C ALA A 59 -5.93 -40.96 23.91
N VAL A 60 -6.00 -41.78 22.86
CA VAL A 60 -6.41 -43.19 22.97
C VAL A 60 -5.16 -44.00 23.29
N SER A 61 -5.07 -44.63 24.45
CA SER A 61 -3.94 -45.48 24.79
C SER A 61 -4.12 -46.89 24.24
N HIS A 62 -3.00 -47.56 23.93
CA HIS A 62 -3.00 -48.98 23.65
C HIS A 62 -3.08 -49.74 24.98
N GLY A 63 -4.26 -50.24 25.35
CA GLY A 63 -4.47 -50.88 26.65
C GLY A 63 -5.75 -51.71 26.77
N PRO A 64 -5.98 -52.33 27.94
CA PRO A 64 -7.12 -53.19 28.19
C PRO A 64 -8.40 -52.44 28.57
N ALA A 65 -8.34 -51.10 28.68
CA ALA A 65 -9.52 -50.30 29.00
C ALA A 65 -10.62 -50.49 27.94
N PRO A 66 -11.91 -50.45 28.32
CA PRO A 66 -12.99 -50.64 27.36
C PRO A 66 -13.17 -49.40 26.48
N ILE A 67 -13.66 -49.60 25.25
CA ILE A 67 -14.01 -48.53 24.31
C ILE A 67 -15.06 -47.56 24.92
N SER A 68 -15.95 -48.06 25.76
CA SER A 68 -16.93 -47.24 26.50
C SER A 68 -16.32 -46.13 27.34
N SER A 69 -15.05 -46.26 27.77
CA SER A 69 -14.33 -45.21 28.52
C SER A 69 -14.01 -43.96 27.70
N LEU A 70 -14.08 -44.06 26.36
CA LEU A 70 -13.86 -42.94 25.45
C LEU A 70 -15.15 -42.22 25.04
N LEU A 71 -16.31 -42.77 25.40
CA LEU A 71 -17.61 -42.20 25.06
C LEU A 71 -17.98 -41.07 26.00
N SER A 72 -18.63 -40.05 25.45
CA SER A 72 -19.16 -38.94 26.25
C SER A 72 -20.45 -39.34 26.95
N SER A 73 -21.26 -40.18 26.30
CA SER A 73 -22.50 -40.72 26.83
C SER A 73 -22.60 -42.23 26.57
N PRO A 74 -23.15 -43.04 27.51
CA PRO A 74 -23.36 -44.47 27.29
C PRO A 74 -24.36 -44.77 26.15
N ALA A 75 -25.18 -43.79 25.77
CA ALA A 75 -26.14 -43.89 24.66
C ALA A 75 -25.50 -43.63 23.28
N ASP A 76 -24.23 -43.23 23.21
CA ASP A 76 -23.57 -42.93 21.94
C ASP A 76 -23.49 -44.19 21.06
N THR A 77 -23.81 -44.01 19.77
CA THR A 77 -23.84 -45.05 18.73
C THR A 77 -22.60 -45.05 17.84
N PHE A 78 -21.79 -43.99 17.90
CA PHE A 78 -20.55 -43.87 17.15
C PHE A 78 -19.43 -43.26 17.99
N LEU A 79 -18.19 -43.64 17.68
CA LEU A 79 -16.97 -43.08 18.27
C LEU A 79 -16.12 -42.50 17.14
N SER A 80 -15.90 -41.18 17.19
CA SER A 80 -15.06 -40.48 16.22
C SER A 80 -13.64 -40.34 16.76
N LEU A 81 -12.70 -40.85 15.97
CA LEU A 81 -11.28 -40.83 16.25
C LEU A 81 -10.56 -40.12 15.12
N ARG A 82 -9.48 -39.46 15.48
CA ARG A 82 -8.61 -38.74 14.56
C ARG A 82 -7.23 -39.34 14.62
N LEU A 83 -6.76 -39.79 13.48
CA LEU A 83 -5.39 -40.23 13.30
C LEU A 83 -4.55 -39.03 12.87
N THR A 84 -3.54 -38.68 13.66
CA THR A 84 -2.62 -37.59 13.37
C THR A 84 -1.19 -38.10 13.38
N VAL A 85 -0.33 -37.54 12.54
CA VAL A 85 1.11 -37.85 12.55
C VAL A 85 1.80 -36.71 13.29
N PRO A 86 2.63 -37.00 14.32
CA PRO A 86 3.44 -35.98 14.95
C PRO A 86 4.42 -35.47 13.89
N LEU A 87 4.30 -34.19 13.56
CA LEU A 87 5.28 -33.53 12.71
C LEU A 87 6.55 -33.36 13.55
N CYS A 88 7.69 -33.78 13.02
CA CYS A 88 9.00 -33.46 13.56
C CYS A 88 9.15 -31.93 13.55
N GLY A 89 8.89 -31.32 14.71
CA GLY A 89 8.75 -29.88 14.83
C GLY A 89 10.02 -29.11 14.47
N GLY A 90 9.83 -27.95 13.85
CA GLY A 90 10.66 -26.76 14.05
C GLY A 90 9.88 -25.76 14.92
N LYS A 91 10.55 -24.79 15.54
CA LYS A 91 9.87 -23.68 16.24
C LYS A 91 9.05 -22.91 15.20
N GLY A 92 7.78 -23.29 15.04
CA GLY A 92 6.93 -22.78 13.97
C GLY A 92 6.91 -21.26 13.95
N GLY A 93 6.72 -20.70 12.77
CA GLY A 93 6.65 -19.25 12.51
C GLY A 93 5.60 -18.50 13.33
N PHE A 94 4.82 -19.16 14.20
CA PHE A 94 3.99 -18.49 15.19
C PHE A 94 4.78 -17.48 16.03
N GLY A 95 6.01 -17.82 16.47
CA GLY A 95 6.85 -16.87 17.20
C GLY A 95 7.30 -15.67 16.36
N SER A 96 7.57 -15.87 15.06
CA SER A 96 7.90 -14.76 14.14
C SER A 96 6.65 -13.93 13.80
N ILE A 97 5.49 -14.56 13.66
CA ILE A 97 4.19 -13.89 13.47
C ILE A 97 3.87 -13.02 14.69
N LEU A 98 4.04 -13.54 15.91
CA LEU A 98 3.84 -12.76 17.13
C LEU A 98 4.79 -11.57 17.21
N ARG A 99 6.07 -11.75 16.86
CA ARG A 99 7.03 -10.64 16.80
C ARG A 99 6.67 -9.62 15.71
N ALA A 100 6.25 -10.09 14.53
CA ALA A 100 5.82 -9.24 13.42
C ALA A 100 4.56 -8.43 13.79
N GLN A 101 3.55 -9.07 14.40
CA GLN A 101 2.34 -8.39 14.86
C GLN A 101 2.64 -7.42 16.01
N GLY A 102 3.45 -7.82 16.99
CA GLY A 102 3.84 -6.96 18.11
C GLY A 102 4.57 -5.68 17.65
N GLY A 103 5.44 -5.80 16.65
CA GLY A 103 6.09 -4.65 16.02
C GLY A 103 5.10 -3.68 15.36
N ARG A 104 4.07 -4.22 14.67
CA ARG A 104 3.01 -3.42 14.02
C ARG A 104 2.13 -2.69 15.02
N MET A 105 1.82 -3.31 16.17
CA MET A 105 1.01 -2.68 17.22
C MET A 105 1.77 -1.55 17.93
N SER A 106 3.08 -1.71 18.12
CA SER A 106 3.92 -0.69 18.77
C SER A 106 4.09 0.58 17.92
N SER A 107 4.28 0.43 16.60
CA SER A 107 4.47 1.58 15.71
C SER A 107 3.19 2.38 15.48
N ARG A 108 2.03 1.72 15.41
CA ARG A 108 0.73 2.37 15.21
C ARG A 108 0.33 3.27 16.39
N LYS A 109 0.74 2.91 17.62
CA LYS A 109 0.50 3.72 18.84
C LYS A 109 1.30 5.03 18.89
N LYS A 110 2.39 5.18 18.11
CA LYS A 110 3.14 6.44 18.02
C LYS A 110 2.57 7.44 17.00
N LYS A 111 1.82 6.97 15.98
CA LYS A 111 1.22 7.83 14.94
C LYS A 111 -0.21 8.26 15.26
N GLN A 112 -0.95 7.49 16.05
CA GLN A 112 -2.29 7.89 16.46
C GLN A 112 -2.19 8.84 17.66
N GLY A 113 -2.23 10.13 17.36
CA GLY A 113 -2.41 11.20 18.35
C GLY A 113 -3.57 10.88 19.28
N ASP A 114 -3.32 11.14 20.56
CA ASP A 114 -4.21 10.99 21.70
C ASP A 114 -5.02 9.68 21.72
N VAL A 115 -4.40 8.64 22.25
CA VAL A 115 -5.01 7.33 22.58
C VAL A 115 -6.26 7.50 23.47
N ASN A 116 -6.44 8.68 24.08
CA ASN A 116 -7.57 9.03 24.93
C ASN A 116 -8.67 9.83 24.21
N GLY A 117 -8.58 10.07 22.89
CA GLY A 117 -9.60 10.81 22.13
C GLY A 117 -11.01 10.19 22.21
N SER A 118 -11.09 8.88 22.51
CA SER A 118 -12.35 8.17 22.75
C SER A 118 -12.85 8.23 24.19
N SER A 119 -12.02 8.64 25.15
CA SER A 119 -12.46 8.83 26.53
C SER A 119 -13.39 10.05 26.63
N ARG A 120 -14.26 10.02 27.64
CA ARG A 120 -15.29 11.03 27.88
C ARG A 120 -14.89 11.89 29.08
N ASN A 121 -15.20 13.16 29.03
CA ASN A 121 -15.12 14.06 30.18
C ASN A 121 -16.24 13.77 31.20
N LEU A 122 -16.16 14.36 32.39
CA LEU A 122 -17.21 14.27 33.42
C LEU A 122 -18.58 14.79 32.94
N ASP A 123 -18.59 15.64 31.91
CA ASP A 123 -19.78 16.14 31.21
C ASP A 123 -20.30 15.16 30.12
N GLY A 124 -19.71 13.97 30.00
CA GLY A 124 -20.12 12.95 29.02
C GLY A 124 -19.74 13.25 27.57
N ARG A 125 -19.08 14.37 27.26
CA ARG A 125 -18.54 14.69 25.92
C ARG A 125 -17.21 13.98 25.67
N ARG A 126 -16.97 13.51 24.44
CA ARG A 126 -15.67 12.88 24.07
C ARG A 126 -14.56 13.93 24.02
N LEU A 127 -13.35 13.59 24.44
CA LEU A 127 -12.20 14.51 24.39
C LEU A 127 -11.93 15.03 22.98
N ARG A 128 -12.14 14.21 21.96
CA ARG A 128 -11.98 14.58 20.56
C ARG A 128 -12.88 15.76 20.14
N THR A 129 -14.18 15.72 20.48
CA THR A 129 -15.12 16.79 20.09
C THR A 129 -14.84 18.09 20.83
N VAL A 130 -14.32 18.01 22.06
CA VAL A 130 -13.89 19.19 22.82
C VAL A 130 -12.63 19.81 22.23
N ALA A 131 -11.68 18.99 21.77
CA ALA A 131 -10.48 19.48 21.08
C ALA A 131 -10.84 20.14 19.74
N GLU A 132 -11.70 19.52 18.94
CA GLU A 132 -12.19 20.06 17.67
C GLU A 132 -12.94 21.39 17.88
N ALA A 133 -13.81 21.47 18.90
CA ALA A 133 -14.50 22.72 19.23
C ALA A 133 -13.54 23.84 19.68
N LYS A 134 -12.49 23.51 20.43
CA LYS A 134 -11.46 24.48 20.82
C LYS A 134 -10.67 25.00 19.61
N ALA A 135 -10.27 24.12 18.70
CA ALA A 135 -9.58 24.51 17.48
C ALA A 135 -10.45 25.40 16.58
N LEU A 136 -11.75 25.10 16.47
CA LEU A 136 -12.70 25.95 15.73
C LEU A 136 -12.89 27.32 16.40
N ALA A 137 -12.96 27.38 17.72
CA ALA A 137 -13.07 28.64 18.45
C ALA A 137 -11.82 29.50 18.28
N GLU A 138 -10.64 28.90 18.34
CA GLU A 138 -9.36 29.57 18.09
C GLU A 138 -9.29 30.11 16.65
N TYR A 139 -9.70 29.31 15.66
CA TYR A 139 -9.75 29.75 14.27
C TYR A 139 -10.71 30.94 14.06
N LEU A 140 -11.90 30.90 14.67
CA LEU A 140 -12.85 32.02 14.61
C LEU A 140 -12.32 33.28 15.31
N ALA A 141 -11.51 33.13 16.36
CA ALA A 141 -10.87 34.24 17.05
C ALA A 141 -9.74 34.87 16.22
N ILE A 142 -8.99 34.07 15.44
CA ILE A 142 -7.87 34.52 14.60
C ILE A 142 -8.35 35.16 13.29
N LYS A 143 -9.50 34.73 12.75
CA LYS A 143 -10.07 35.24 11.49
C LYS A 143 -10.13 36.79 11.38
N PRO A 144 -10.61 37.55 12.37
CA PRO A 144 -10.64 39.01 12.27
C PRO A 144 -9.26 39.66 12.24
N GLU A 145 -8.27 39.09 12.95
CA GLU A 145 -6.89 39.58 12.94
C GLU A 145 -6.23 39.36 11.57
N MET A 146 -6.45 38.17 10.99
CA MET A 146 -5.97 37.85 9.65
C MET A 146 -6.60 38.74 8.57
N GLU A 147 -7.90 39.01 8.66
CA GLU A 147 -8.61 39.88 7.71
C GLU A 147 -8.16 41.34 7.82
N GLN A 148 -7.90 41.84 9.04
CA GLN A 148 -7.34 43.18 9.24
C GLN A 148 -5.94 43.29 8.65
N ARG A 149 -5.09 42.29 8.89
CA ARG A 149 -3.74 42.23 8.33
C ARG A 149 -3.74 42.19 6.79
N GLU A 150 -4.64 41.41 6.19
CA GLU A 150 -4.78 41.37 4.73
C GLU A 150 -5.27 42.71 4.15
N LYS A 151 -6.21 43.38 4.83
CA LYS A 151 -6.67 44.73 4.46
C LYS A 151 -5.55 45.75 4.57
N GLU A 152 -4.70 45.66 5.60
CA GLU A 152 -3.52 46.53 5.75
C GLU A 152 -2.49 46.30 4.65
N GLU A 153 -2.17 45.05 4.33
CA GLU A 153 -1.25 44.73 3.24
C GLU A 153 -1.81 45.16 1.88
N ARG A 154 -3.13 45.01 1.66
CA ARG A 154 -3.81 45.50 0.45
C ARG A 154 -3.75 47.02 0.38
N ARG A 155 -4.02 47.74 1.47
CA ARG A 155 -3.92 49.22 1.53
C ARG A 155 -2.50 49.67 1.25
N LYS A 156 -1.50 49.05 1.87
CA LYS A 156 -0.09 49.36 1.64
C LYS A 156 0.32 49.14 0.17
N LYS A 157 -0.11 48.04 -0.46
CA LYS A 157 0.12 47.80 -1.89
C LYS A 157 -0.55 48.86 -2.76
N TRP A 158 -1.77 49.28 -2.43
CA TRP A 158 -2.45 50.37 -3.14
C TRP A 158 -1.73 51.70 -2.96
N GLU A 159 -1.29 52.03 -1.75
CA GLU A 159 -0.51 53.23 -1.46
C GLU A 159 0.83 53.23 -2.24
N ASP A 160 1.52 52.08 -2.30
CA ASP A 160 2.75 51.94 -3.08
C ASP A 160 2.50 52.10 -4.59
N ILE A 161 1.39 51.57 -5.11
CA ILE A 161 0.99 51.76 -6.52
C ILE A 161 0.68 53.23 -6.78
N VAL A 162 -0.13 53.87 -5.94
CA VAL A 162 -0.49 55.30 -6.08
C VAL A 162 0.76 56.17 -6.03
N ALA A 163 1.66 55.94 -5.07
CA ALA A 163 2.93 56.66 -4.97
C ALA A 163 3.84 56.43 -6.19
N SER A 164 3.85 55.22 -6.74
CA SER A 164 4.61 54.93 -7.97
C SER A 164 4.00 55.59 -9.21
N THR A 165 2.68 55.69 -9.29
CA THR A 165 1.97 56.39 -10.38
C THR A 165 2.10 57.90 -10.26
N GLU A 166 2.07 58.44 -9.05
CA GLU A 166 2.29 59.87 -8.78
C GLU A 166 3.72 60.26 -9.12
N ARG A 167 4.74 59.45 -8.73
CA ARG A 167 6.13 59.66 -9.17
C ARG A 167 6.27 59.59 -10.69
N LYS A 168 5.65 58.61 -11.35
CA LYS A 168 5.65 58.51 -12.82
C LYS A 168 4.94 59.69 -13.48
N GLN A 169 3.87 60.19 -12.88
CA GLN A 169 3.12 61.35 -13.37
C GLN A 169 3.91 62.63 -13.17
N ASP A 170 4.57 62.81 -12.03
CA ASP A 170 5.47 63.93 -11.76
C ASP A 170 6.68 63.89 -12.69
N GLU A 171 7.23 62.70 -12.96
CA GLU A 171 8.26 62.51 -13.99
C GLU A 171 7.71 62.90 -15.36
N LEU A 172 6.52 62.45 -15.76
CA LEU A 172 5.91 62.77 -17.07
C LEU A 172 5.56 64.26 -17.22
N GLN A 173 5.11 64.87 -16.13
CA GLN A 173 4.70 66.28 -16.06
C GLN A 173 5.92 67.19 -16.03
N ASN A 174 6.99 66.80 -15.33
CA ASN A 174 8.28 67.48 -15.37
C ASN A 174 9.11 67.14 -16.62
N SER A 175 8.81 66.05 -17.34
CA SER A 175 9.48 65.63 -18.57
C SER A 175 8.75 66.04 -19.86
N ARG A 176 7.79 66.98 -19.78
CA ARG A 176 6.98 67.47 -20.92
C ARG A 176 7.80 68.22 -22.00
N GLY A 177 9.10 67.96 -22.11
CA GLY A 177 10.00 68.48 -23.15
C GLY A 177 11.17 67.58 -23.57
N THR A 178 11.36 66.38 -22.99
CA THR A 178 12.58 65.57 -23.21
C THR A 178 12.37 64.08 -23.46
N ALA A 179 11.16 63.62 -23.76
CA ALA A 179 10.90 62.21 -24.12
C ALA A 179 11.12 61.99 -25.63
N ARG A 180 12.39 62.02 -26.08
CA ARG A 180 12.80 61.34 -27.33
C ARG A 180 13.17 59.91 -26.93
N LEU A 181 12.74 58.93 -27.72
CA LEU A 181 13.08 57.51 -27.61
C LEU A 181 14.49 57.32 -27.04
N ASP A 182 14.61 56.49 -26.00
CA ASP A 182 15.85 56.15 -25.32
C ASP A 182 16.93 55.87 -26.36
N GLY A 183 17.90 56.77 -26.51
CA GLY A 183 18.92 56.69 -27.58
C GLY A 183 19.67 55.37 -27.54
N LYS A 184 19.79 54.80 -26.34
CA LYS A 184 20.38 53.49 -26.11
C LYS A 184 19.58 52.35 -26.73
N TRP A 185 18.25 52.42 -26.73
CA TRP A 185 17.40 51.39 -27.35
C TRP A 185 17.48 51.44 -28.88
N VAL A 186 17.64 52.64 -29.45
CA VAL A 186 17.81 52.83 -30.89
C VAL A 186 19.19 52.34 -31.34
N GLU A 187 20.24 52.65 -30.59
CA GLU A 187 21.60 52.16 -30.83
C GLU A 187 21.70 50.63 -30.69
N ASP A 188 21.14 50.03 -29.62
CA ASP A 188 21.13 48.57 -29.42
C ASP A 188 20.35 47.84 -30.54
N LYS A 189 19.31 48.48 -31.09
CA LYS A 189 18.56 47.97 -32.24
C LYS A 189 19.36 48.02 -33.53
N GLU A 190 20.06 49.13 -33.78
CA GLU A 190 20.87 49.34 -34.98
C GLU A 190 22.13 48.44 -34.99
N GLU A 191 22.77 48.23 -33.83
CA GLU A 191 23.89 47.29 -33.70
C GLU A 191 23.50 45.85 -33.98
N ALA A 192 22.31 45.41 -33.53
CA ALA A 192 21.79 44.09 -33.83
C ALA A 192 21.46 43.90 -35.32
N GLU A 193 20.93 44.94 -35.97
CA GLU A 193 20.70 44.93 -37.42
C GLU A 193 22.00 44.92 -38.22
N ASN A 194 23.02 45.68 -37.83
CA ASN A 194 24.31 45.67 -38.53
C ASN A 194 25.03 44.33 -38.38
N LYS A 195 25.00 43.72 -37.19
CA LYS A 195 25.59 42.40 -36.96
C LYS A 195 24.93 41.29 -37.80
N THR A 196 23.62 41.41 -38.05
CA THR A 196 22.91 40.45 -38.92
C THR A 196 23.19 40.69 -40.40
N ARG A 197 23.33 41.95 -40.84
CA ARG A 197 23.74 42.29 -42.22
C ARG A 197 25.15 41.80 -42.53
N GLU A 198 26.10 42.00 -41.63
CA GLU A 198 27.49 41.53 -41.79
C GLU A 198 27.59 40.00 -41.90
N ALA A 199 26.78 39.27 -41.13
CA ALA A 199 26.74 37.80 -41.20
C ALA A 199 26.23 37.30 -42.56
N ILE A 200 25.24 37.99 -43.14
CA ILE A 200 24.68 37.65 -44.45
C ILE A 200 25.68 37.95 -45.57
N GLU A 201 26.37 39.10 -45.51
CA GLU A 201 27.36 39.48 -46.52
C GLU A 201 28.55 38.51 -46.54
N LYS A 202 29.00 38.07 -45.36
CA LYS A 202 30.09 37.10 -45.23
C LYS A 202 29.71 35.71 -45.75
N MET A 203 28.45 35.30 -45.57
CA MET A 203 27.93 34.06 -46.15
C MET A 203 27.87 34.13 -47.68
N LEU A 204 27.47 35.27 -48.24
CA LEU A 204 27.37 35.46 -49.69
C LEU A 204 28.75 35.48 -50.37
N MET A 205 29.75 36.10 -49.73
CA MET A 205 31.14 36.06 -50.24
C MET A 205 31.73 34.66 -50.18
N ALA A 206 31.52 33.92 -49.08
CA ALA A 206 31.96 32.53 -48.98
C ALA A 206 31.28 31.61 -50.00
N GLN A 207 30.00 31.86 -50.32
CA GLN A 207 29.29 31.14 -51.37
C GLN A 207 29.84 31.45 -52.77
N ARG A 208 30.32 32.68 -53.00
CA ARG A 208 30.91 33.10 -54.27
C ARG A 208 32.33 32.54 -54.46
N GLU A 209 33.12 32.48 -53.40
CA GLU A 209 34.48 31.91 -53.40
C GLU A 209 34.47 30.37 -53.53
N SER A 210 33.42 29.70 -53.05
CA SER A 210 33.21 28.25 -53.22
C SER A 210 32.74 27.84 -54.64
N SER A 211 32.56 28.79 -55.57
CA SER A 211 32.01 28.53 -56.91
C SER A 211 33.07 28.52 -58.04
N GLU A 212 34.36 28.64 -57.73
CA GLU A 212 35.46 28.69 -58.72
C GLU A 212 36.49 27.56 -58.60
N GLU A 213 36.27 26.55 -57.74
CA GLU A 213 37.05 25.30 -57.67
C GLU A 213 36.11 24.09 -57.44
N ASP A 214 35.69 23.43 -58.53
CA ASP A 214 35.52 21.97 -58.72
C ASP A 214 34.47 21.65 -59.81
N ASP A 215 34.96 21.22 -60.97
CA ASP A 215 34.26 20.40 -61.98
C ASP A 215 34.71 18.95 -61.74
N GLU A 216 33.79 18.05 -61.37
CA GLU A 216 33.65 16.66 -61.87
C GLU A 216 32.65 15.82 -61.04
N GLU A 217 31.52 15.52 -61.69
CA GLU A 217 30.61 14.35 -61.62
C GLU A 217 30.22 13.67 -60.28
N GLU A 218 28.93 13.68 -59.92
CA GLU A 218 27.91 12.72 -60.39
C GLU A 218 26.53 13.03 -59.74
N ALA A 219 25.46 12.77 -60.50
CA ALA A 219 24.07 13.03 -60.14
C ALA A 219 23.36 11.81 -59.54
N LYS A 220 22.46 12.01 -58.56
CA LYS A 220 21.00 11.81 -58.71
C LYS A 220 20.18 12.13 -57.44
N PRO A 221 18.89 12.53 -57.58
CA PRO A 221 18.11 13.23 -56.55
C PRO A 221 16.96 12.40 -55.95
N ALA A 222 16.51 12.71 -54.71
CA ALA A 222 15.13 12.45 -54.27
C ALA A 222 14.76 13.12 -52.93
N ALA A 223 13.73 13.97 -53.02
CA ALA A 223 12.53 14.08 -52.17
C ALA A 223 12.61 14.51 -50.68
N SER A 224 12.11 15.74 -50.48
CA SER A 224 10.90 16.07 -49.69
C SER A 224 10.90 15.98 -48.16
N ALA A 225 10.83 17.18 -47.58
CA ALA A 225 10.35 17.57 -46.26
C ALA A 225 9.12 16.81 -45.71
N SER A 226 9.10 16.57 -44.39
CA SER A 226 8.19 17.25 -43.44
C SER A 226 8.23 16.62 -42.04
N ASN A 227 8.68 17.39 -41.04
CA ASN A 227 8.38 17.15 -39.63
C ASN A 227 7.31 18.16 -39.21
N PRO A 228 6.13 17.76 -38.69
CA PRO A 228 5.17 18.71 -38.18
C PRO A 228 5.48 19.08 -36.72
N THR A 229 5.56 20.38 -36.52
CA THR A 229 5.79 21.15 -35.31
C THR A 229 4.64 20.99 -34.30
N GLN A 230 5.03 21.04 -33.02
CA GLN A 230 4.20 21.07 -31.81
C GLN A 230 3.04 22.10 -31.89
N GLN A 231 1.83 21.67 -31.54
CA GLN A 231 0.73 22.58 -31.20
C GLN A 231 0.74 22.85 -29.70
N ARG A 232 0.79 24.15 -29.36
CA ARG A 232 0.68 24.69 -28.00
C ARG A 232 -0.80 24.68 -27.58
N ALA A 233 -1.11 24.08 -26.44
CA ALA A 233 -2.40 24.23 -25.78
C ALA A 233 -2.48 25.62 -25.11
N MET A 234 -3.45 26.43 -25.54
CA MET A 234 -3.86 27.67 -24.89
C MET A 234 -4.86 27.32 -23.77
N PHE A 235 -4.54 27.73 -22.55
CA PHE A 235 -5.46 27.77 -21.40
C PHE A 235 -6.59 28.77 -21.66
N GLY A 236 -7.83 28.34 -21.52
CA GLY A 236 -9.00 29.23 -21.62
C GLY A 236 -10.30 28.54 -21.24
N TRP A 237 -10.70 28.67 -19.97
CA TRP A 237 -12.09 28.79 -19.49
C TRP A 237 -13.14 27.84 -20.08
N ASP A 238 -13.28 26.64 -19.51
CA ASP A 238 -14.55 25.90 -19.41
C ASP A 238 -14.36 24.69 -18.48
N ASP A 239 -14.92 24.74 -17.26
CA ASP A 239 -15.29 23.64 -16.33
C ASP A 239 -15.26 24.14 -14.87
N GLU A 240 -16.15 25.09 -14.56
CA GLU A 240 -16.69 25.29 -13.21
C GLU A 240 -18.13 24.78 -13.25
N ASP A 241 -18.35 23.49 -12.95
CA ASP A 241 -19.56 22.93 -12.28
C ASP A 241 -19.77 21.42 -12.58
N ASP A 242 -18.89 20.52 -12.11
CA ASP A 242 -19.23 19.07 -12.11
C ASP A 242 -18.56 18.21 -11.01
N GLU A 243 -18.05 18.80 -9.92
CA GLU A 243 -17.47 18.03 -8.79
C GLU A 243 -18.39 17.91 -7.54
N PHE A 244 -19.71 17.95 -7.76
CA PHE A 244 -20.68 17.57 -6.73
C PHE A 244 -21.28 16.19 -7.04
N MET A 245 -20.82 15.20 -6.27
CA MET A 245 -21.39 13.85 -6.09
C MET A 245 -20.92 12.75 -7.06
N SER A 246 -19.87 12.02 -6.65
CA SER A 246 -19.78 10.59 -6.92
C SER A 246 -19.12 9.88 -5.72
N ASP A 247 -19.98 9.27 -4.90
CA ASP A 247 -19.67 8.25 -3.91
C ASP A 247 -19.52 6.93 -4.67
N SER A 248 -18.31 6.34 -4.68
CA SER A 248 -18.08 4.99 -5.20
C SER A 248 -17.03 4.29 -4.35
N ASP A 249 -17.55 3.35 -3.57
CA ASP A 249 -16.95 2.19 -2.91
C ASP A 249 -15.70 1.66 -3.65
N ASP A 250 -14.57 1.57 -2.95
CA ASP A 250 -13.30 1.05 -3.48
C ASP A 250 -12.92 -0.22 -2.71
N GLU A 251 -13.21 -1.38 -3.31
CA GLU A 251 -12.68 -2.68 -2.91
C GLU A 251 -11.30 -2.87 -3.54
N GLU A 252 -10.23 -2.65 -2.77
CA GLU A 252 -8.86 -2.96 -3.22
C GLU A 252 -8.57 -4.47 -3.12
N ASP A 253 -8.59 -5.12 -4.29
CA ASP A 253 -8.10 -6.46 -4.57
C ASP A 253 -6.55 -6.48 -4.52
N VAL A 254 -5.97 -7.31 -3.65
CA VAL A 254 -4.52 -7.44 -3.46
C VAL A 254 -3.93 -8.47 -4.42
N SER A 255 -3.25 -8.00 -5.46
CA SER A 255 -2.57 -8.84 -6.46
C SER A 255 -1.35 -9.61 -5.89
N GLU A 256 -1.26 -10.88 -6.27
CA GLU A 256 -0.38 -11.94 -5.73
C GLU A 256 1.10 -11.92 -6.22
N GLU A 257 1.66 -10.80 -6.68
CA GLU A 257 2.97 -10.83 -7.38
C GLU A 257 4.23 -10.51 -6.55
N ASP A 258 4.13 -10.19 -5.26
CA ASP A 258 5.33 -9.80 -4.46
C ASP A 258 5.87 -10.90 -3.53
N ALA A 259 5.77 -12.16 -3.97
CA ALA A 259 6.13 -13.35 -3.20
C ALA A 259 7.53 -13.91 -3.51
N GLN A 260 8.58 -13.07 -3.59
CA GLN A 260 9.96 -13.57 -3.64
C GLN A 260 10.73 -13.28 -2.34
N PRO A 261 11.17 -14.31 -1.59
CA PRO A 261 11.86 -14.08 -0.32
C PRO A 261 13.31 -13.62 -0.53
N PRO A 262 13.79 -12.57 0.17
CA PRO A 262 15.22 -12.26 0.20
C PRO A 262 15.98 -13.32 1.01
N ASN A 263 17.09 -13.79 0.42
CA ASN A 263 17.99 -14.77 1.01
C ASN A 263 18.74 -14.12 2.18
N PHE A 264 18.49 -14.56 3.42
CA PHE A 264 19.19 -14.07 4.60
C PHE A 264 20.14 -15.15 5.15
N GLU A 265 21.44 -14.98 4.90
CA GLU A 265 22.50 -15.78 5.53
C GLU A 265 22.56 -15.50 7.04
N GLY A 266 22.15 -16.49 7.83
CA GLY A 266 22.25 -16.44 9.28
C GLY A 266 23.69 -16.55 9.77
N LYS A 267 24.20 -15.52 10.45
CA LYS A 267 25.43 -15.61 11.24
C LYS A 267 25.20 -16.51 12.46
N GLY A 268 25.69 -17.75 12.38
CA GLY A 268 25.69 -18.69 13.50
C GLY A 268 26.56 -18.20 14.65
N LYS A 269 26.00 -18.21 15.87
CA LYS A 269 26.79 -18.12 17.11
C LYS A 269 26.59 -19.37 17.97
N ALA A 270 27.70 -20.12 18.03
CA ALA A 270 28.25 -20.98 19.09
C ALA A 270 27.47 -22.19 19.64
N LYS A 271 28.18 -23.32 19.63
CA LYS A 271 27.99 -24.54 20.43
C LYS A 271 28.02 -24.21 21.92
N ALA A 272 27.09 -24.80 22.69
CA ALA A 272 27.24 -24.97 24.13
C ALA A 272 28.05 -26.25 24.40
N THR A 273 29.14 -26.11 25.15
CA THR A 273 29.84 -27.18 25.87
C THR A 273 28.97 -27.78 26.97
#